data_AF-A0A8H4KDQ3-F1
#
_entry.id   AF-A0A8H4KDQ3-F1
#
_cell.length_a   1.000
_cell.length_b   1.000
_cell.length_c   1.000
_cell.angle_alpha   90.00
_cell.angle_beta   90.00
_cell.angle_gamma   90.00
#
_symmetry.space_group_name_H-M   'P 1'
#
loop_
_entity.id
_entity.type
_entity.pdbx_description
1 polymer ?
#
loop_
_entity_poly.entity_id
_entity_poly.type
_entity_poly.pdbx_seq_one_letter_code
_entity_poly.pdbx_strand_id
1 'polypeptide(L)'
;MTNNIKYSQLDGTPSDYELEEKSHARRQARSISLIISFLAGLIAMGVIAVVYSLATSQKSSLARNLPYIRQGSDPVTGLPASWSHGDCGNSLQDAKARNCRYSIILHSWLPQSCLTEADDEDEKEMYKDRLWSYKSSSGRNLTLEGLGAGDYEYFQTSLDWHVTHCMSWIHTLRAIITPVTALR
;
A
#
# COMPACT_ATOMS: atom_id res chain seq x y z
N MET A 1 84.91 59.70 29.71
CA MET A 1 84.75 58.25 29.93
C MET A 1 83.27 57.95 30.00
N THR A 2 82.71 57.43 28.90
CA THR A 2 81.29 57.05 28.77
C THR A 2 81.20 55.54 28.84
N ASN A 3 80.62 55.00 29.92
CA ASN A 3 80.38 53.57 30.07
C ASN A 3 79.07 53.20 29.37
N ASN A 4 79.15 52.50 28.23
CA ASN A 4 78.01 51.86 27.60
C ASN A 4 77.77 50.48 28.23
N ILE A 5 76.65 50.31 28.92
CA ILE A 5 76.18 49.00 29.37
C ILE A 5 75.44 48.32 28.21
N LYS A 6 75.92 47.14 27.82
CA LYS A 6 75.32 46.30 26.78
C LYS A 6 74.30 45.38 27.43
N TYR A 7 73.01 45.58 27.13
CA TYR A 7 71.95 44.67 27.57
C TYR A 7 71.87 43.47 26.62
N SER A 8 71.94 42.27 27.17
CA SER A 8 71.66 41.01 26.49
C SER A 8 70.15 40.81 26.33
N GLN A 9 69.72 40.49 25.12
CA GLN A 9 68.34 40.21 24.76
C GLN A 9 67.89 38.91 25.46
N LEU A 10 66.86 38.98 26.30
CA LEU A 10 66.18 37.81 26.85
C LEU A 10 65.09 37.40 25.86
N ASP A 11 65.16 36.17 25.35
CA ASP A 11 64.11 35.59 24.51
C ASP A 11 62.78 35.58 25.27
N GLY A 12 61.82 36.35 24.74
CA GLY A 12 60.51 36.56 25.34
C GLY A 12 59.71 35.26 25.40
N THR A 13 59.40 34.83 26.62
CA THR A 13 58.39 33.81 26.89
C THR A 13 57.03 34.32 26.41
N PRO A 14 56.20 33.50 25.73
CA PRO A 14 54.89 33.95 25.27
C PRO A 14 54.07 34.42 26.48
N SER A 15 53.67 35.67 26.45
CA SER A 15 52.84 36.29 27.48
C SER A 15 51.50 35.59 27.62
N ASP A 16 50.99 35.51 28.84
CA ASP A 16 49.75 34.82 29.19
C ASP A 16 48.53 35.26 28.36
N TYR A 17 48.52 36.50 27.85
CA TYR A 17 47.48 37.01 26.95
C TYR A 17 47.37 36.20 25.63
N GLU A 18 48.50 35.76 25.07
CA GLU A 18 48.57 35.07 23.78
C GLU A 18 48.15 33.60 23.90
N LEU A 19 48.31 33.03 25.09
CA LEU A 19 47.85 31.69 25.42
C LEU A 19 46.33 31.65 25.66
N GLU A 20 45.76 32.68 26.30
CA GLU A 20 44.31 32.78 26.49
C GLU A 20 43.57 32.97 25.16
N GLU A 21 44.07 33.82 24.25
CA GLU A 21 43.47 34.05 22.93
C GLU A 21 43.45 32.77 22.09
N LYS A 22 44.56 32.02 22.07
CA LYS A 22 44.64 30.71 21.38
C LYS A 22 43.74 29.65 22.02
N SER A 23 43.41 29.78 23.31
CA SER A 23 42.48 28.87 23.99
C SER A 23 41.03 29.21 23.65
N HIS A 24 40.70 30.50 23.57
CA HIS A 24 39.36 30.98 23.26
C HIS A 24 39.00 30.70 21.80
N ALA A 25 39.93 30.94 20.88
CA ALA A 25 39.80 30.58 19.47
C ALA A 25 39.61 29.07 19.25
N ARG A 26 40.32 28.23 20.01
CA ARG A 26 40.16 26.75 19.96
C ARG A 26 38.84 26.27 20.55
N ARG A 27 38.35 26.88 21.63
CA ARG A 27 37.01 26.58 22.19
C ARG A 27 35.90 27.01 21.23
N GLN A 28 36.02 28.20 20.65
CA GLN A 28 35.06 28.74 19.69
C GLN A 28 34.99 27.90 18.41
N ALA A 29 36.13 27.46 17.86
CA ALA A 29 36.18 26.57 16.70
C ALA A 29 35.56 25.18 16.98
N ARG A 30 35.75 24.63 18.18
CA ARG A 30 35.12 23.37 18.61
C ARG A 30 33.60 23.52 18.74
N SER A 31 33.12 24.61 19.32
CA SER A 31 31.68 24.89 19.43
C SER A 31 31.01 25.06 18.06
N ILE A 32 31.66 25.74 17.12
CA ILE A 32 31.15 25.91 15.76
C ILE A 32 31.06 24.57 15.02
N SER A 33 32.06 23.69 15.16
CA SER A 33 32.07 22.36 14.54
C SER A 33 30.92 21.45 15.05
N LEU A 34 30.60 21.53 16.34
CA LEU A 34 29.46 20.81 16.92
C LEU A 34 28.12 21.32 16.37
N ILE A 35 27.97 22.64 16.22
CA ILE A 35 26.74 23.24 15.67
C ILE A 35 26.57 22.86 14.20
N ILE A 36 27.63 22.91 13.39
CA ILE A 36 27.59 22.52 11.98
C ILE A 36 27.22 21.04 11.83
N SER A 37 27.79 20.17 12.67
CA SER A 37 27.48 18.73 12.66
C SER A 37 26.03 18.46 13.02
N PHE A 38 25.48 19.19 14.00
CA PHE A 38 24.09 19.08 14.40
C PHE A 38 23.13 19.54 13.28
N LEU A 39 23.42 20.69 12.65
CA LEU A 39 22.63 21.21 11.53
C LEU A 39 22.68 20.28 10.31
N ALA A 40 23.84 19.72 9.98
CA ALA A 40 23.98 18.74 8.91
C ALA A 40 23.16 17.46 9.20
N GLY A 41 23.13 17.00 10.45
CA GLY A 41 22.29 15.88 10.88
C GLY A 41 20.80 16.15 10.71
N LEU A 42 20.32 17.34 11.10
CA LEU A 42 18.92 17.73 10.93
C LEU A 42 18.50 17.80 9.45
N ILE A 43 19.38 18.33 8.59
CA ILE A 43 19.12 18.39 7.15
C ILE A 43 19.06 16.98 6.56
N ALA A 44 20.00 16.09 6.91
CA ALA A 44 20.01 14.71 6.44
C ALA A 44 18.72 13.96 6.86
N MET A 45 18.28 14.12 8.11
CA MET A 45 17.03 13.52 8.58
C MET A 45 15.80 14.08 7.86
N GLY A 46 15.77 15.39 7.57
CA GLY A 46 14.72 16.01 6.78
C GLY A 46 14.67 15.48 5.34
N VAL A 47 15.82 15.31 4.69
CA VAL A 47 15.91 14.73 3.34
C VAL A 47 15.46 13.27 3.34
N ILE A 48 15.89 12.47 4.32
CA ILE A 48 15.47 11.07 4.47
C ILE A 48 13.95 10.98 4.65
N ALA A 49 13.36 11.84 5.49
CA ALA A 49 11.92 11.88 5.70
C ALA A 49 11.17 12.25 4.40
N VAL A 50 11.65 13.25 3.65
CA VAL A 50 11.03 13.65 2.37
C VAL A 50 11.12 12.54 1.32
N VAL A 51 12.28 11.88 1.18
CA VAL A 51 12.46 10.74 0.27
C VAL A 51 11.56 9.57 0.68
N TYR A 52 11.46 9.29 1.98
CA TYR A 52 10.57 8.24 2.49
C TYR A 52 9.09 8.57 2.23
N SER A 53 8.68 9.82 2.44
CA SER A 53 7.32 10.29 2.12
C SER A 53 7.02 10.22 0.63
N LEU A 54 7.96 10.58 -0.26
CA LEU A 54 7.78 10.46 -1.71
C LEU A 54 7.71 9.00 -2.16
N ALA A 55 8.55 8.12 -1.61
CA ALA A 55 8.55 6.68 -1.90
C ALA A 55 7.28 5.97 -1.40
N THR A 56 6.68 6.45 -0.31
CA THR A 56 5.44 5.88 0.25
C THR A 56 4.17 6.51 -0.34
N SER A 57 4.23 7.76 -0.81
CA SER A 57 3.08 8.47 -1.42
C SER A 57 2.61 7.85 -2.75
N GLN A 58 3.43 7.03 -3.40
CA GLN A 58 3.01 6.31 -4.61
C GLN A 58 2.03 5.14 -4.34
N LYS A 59 1.77 4.77 -3.08
CA LYS A 59 0.87 3.63 -2.75
C LYS A 59 -0.57 4.02 -2.38
N SER A 60 -1.02 5.26 -2.62
CA SER A 60 -2.34 5.72 -2.15
C SER A 60 -3.41 5.98 -3.22
N SER A 61 -3.29 5.43 -4.43
CA SER A 61 -4.34 5.56 -5.46
C SER A 61 -5.40 4.44 -5.45
N LEU A 62 -5.59 3.71 -4.35
CA LEU A 62 -6.69 2.75 -4.19
C LEU A 62 -7.89 3.35 -3.44
N ALA A 63 -8.22 4.62 -3.67
CA ALA A 63 -9.59 5.06 -3.44
C ALA A 63 -10.48 4.37 -4.50
N ARG A 64 -10.89 3.12 -4.23
CA ARG A 64 -11.85 2.40 -5.08
C ARG A 64 -13.08 3.28 -5.19
N ASN A 65 -13.38 3.74 -6.40
CA ASN A 65 -14.61 4.47 -6.69
C ASN A 65 -15.78 3.58 -6.29
N LEU A 66 -16.56 3.99 -5.28
CA LEU A 66 -17.82 3.31 -5.00
C LEU A 66 -18.69 3.42 -6.26
N PRO A 67 -19.33 2.32 -6.69
CA PRO A 67 -20.16 2.34 -7.87
C PRO A 67 -21.27 3.39 -7.70
N TYR A 68 -21.53 4.13 -8.76
CA TYR A 68 -22.61 5.11 -8.79
C TYR A 68 -23.95 4.38 -8.62
N ILE A 69 -24.70 4.73 -7.58
CA ILE A 69 -26.02 4.14 -7.31
C ILE A 69 -26.99 4.61 -8.39
N ARG A 70 -27.38 3.71 -9.29
CA ARG A 70 -28.42 3.98 -10.28
C ARG A 70 -29.76 4.21 -9.60
N GLN A 71 -30.40 5.33 -9.93
CA GLN A 71 -31.77 5.62 -9.50
C GLN A 71 -32.79 4.93 -10.41
N GLY A 72 -33.98 4.65 -9.89
CA GLY A 72 -35.08 3.99 -10.61
C GLY A 72 -35.21 2.51 -10.29
N SER A 73 -36.04 1.80 -11.05
CA SER A 73 -36.23 0.35 -10.97
C SER A 73 -36.13 -0.28 -12.35
N ASP A 74 -35.66 -1.52 -12.40
CA ASP A 74 -35.65 -2.32 -13.62
C ASP A 74 -37.10 -2.59 -14.08
N PRO A 75 -37.46 -2.30 -15.34
CA PRO A 75 -38.85 -2.38 -15.80
C PRO A 75 -39.37 -3.81 -15.92
N VAL A 76 -38.50 -4.83 -15.92
CA VAL A 76 -38.87 -6.25 -16.06
C VAL A 76 -39.07 -6.89 -14.70
N THR A 77 -38.19 -6.61 -13.74
CA THR A 77 -38.14 -7.24 -12.42
C THR A 77 -38.74 -6.37 -11.31
N GLY A 78 -38.86 -5.05 -11.52
CA GLY A 78 -39.33 -4.09 -10.52
C GLY A 78 -38.33 -3.79 -9.40
N LEU A 79 -37.14 -4.40 -9.42
CA LEU A 79 -36.09 -4.19 -8.43
C LEU A 79 -35.44 -2.80 -8.61
N PRO A 80 -34.98 -2.14 -7.53
CA PRO A 80 -34.19 -0.92 -7.66
C PRO A 80 -33.04 -1.10 -8.67
N ALA A 81 -32.77 -0.10 -9.51
CA ALA A 81 -31.70 -0.15 -10.50
C ALA A 81 -30.31 -0.32 -9.85
N SER A 82 -30.18 0.07 -8.58
CA SER A 82 -29.03 -0.21 -7.73
C SER A 82 -28.89 -1.68 -7.32
N TRP A 83 -29.98 -2.46 -7.39
CA TRP A 83 -30.05 -3.89 -7.06
C TRP A 83 -30.15 -4.78 -8.31
N SER A 84 -30.46 -4.20 -9.47
CA SER A 84 -30.41 -4.85 -10.78
C SER A 84 -28.95 -5.18 -11.13
N HIS A 85 -28.45 -6.27 -10.53
CA HIS A 85 -27.24 -7.05 -10.85
C HIS A 85 -26.03 -6.28 -11.43
N GLY A 86 -25.78 -5.09 -10.88
CA GLY A 86 -24.65 -4.24 -11.22
C GLY A 86 -24.51 -3.91 -12.71
N ASP A 87 -23.26 -3.69 -13.13
CA ASP A 87 -22.93 -3.34 -14.52
C ASP A 87 -22.92 -4.54 -15.47
N CYS A 88 -23.00 -5.77 -14.96
CA CYS A 88 -22.88 -7.01 -15.73
C CYS A 88 -24.21 -7.65 -16.13
N GLY A 89 -25.35 -7.10 -15.69
CA GLY A 89 -26.67 -7.58 -16.09
C GLY A 89 -27.09 -8.87 -15.37
N ASN A 90 -28.20 -9.46 -15.84
CA ASN A 90 -28.96 -10.47 -15.09
C ASN A 90 -28.72 -11.90 -15.57
N SER A 91 -27.90 -12.08 -16.61
CA SER A 91 -27.62 -13.38 -17.19
C SER A 91 -26.15 -13.53 -17.57
N LEU A 92 -25.69 -14.78 -17.70
CA LEU A 92 -24.37 -15.10 -18.24
C LEU A 92 -24.15 -14.45 -19.62
N GLN A 93 -25.20 -14.38 -20.43
CA GLN A 93 -25.18 -13.79 -21.77
C GLN A 93 -24.98 -12.27 -21.68
N ASP A 94 -25.68 -11.59 -20.76
CA ASP A 94 -25.48 -10.16 -20.51
C ASP A 94 -24.07 -9.87 -20.03
N ALA A 95 -23.56 -10.65 -19.08
CA ALA A 95 -22.23 -10.44 -18.50
C ALA A 95 -21.15 -10.57 -19.59
N LYS A 96 -21.25 -11.59 -20.44
CA LYS A 96 -20.35 -11.78 -21.58
C LYS A 96 -20.49 -10.64 -22.61
N ALA A 97 -21.72 -10.24 -22.94
CA ALA A 97 -21.97 -9.14 -23.88
C ALA A 97 -21.43 -7.80 -23.38
N ARG A 98 -21.35 -7.61 -22.07
CA ARG A 98 -20.84 -6.40 -21.40
C ARG A 98 -19.36 -6.50 -21.04
N ASN A 99 -18.65 -7.51 -21.53
CA ASN A 99 -17.23 -7.73 -21.27
C ASN A 99 -16.89 -7.80 -19.76
N CYS A 100 -17.79 -8.37 -18.96
CA CYS A 100 -17.52 -8.67 -17.57
C CYS A 100 -16.68 -9.94 -17.41
N ARG A 101 -15.96 -10.02 -16.29
CA ARG A 101 -15.17 -11.18 -15.90
C ARG A 101 -15.79 -11.83 -14.67
N TYR A 102 -15.79 -13.16 -14.65
CA TYR A 102 -16.21 -13.93 -13.49
C TYR A 102 -15.07 -13.99 -12.46
N SER A 103 -15.40 -13.73 -11.20
CA SER A 103 -14.51 -13.98 -10.06
C SER A 103 -14.93 -15.27 -9.38
N ILE A 104 -14.06 -16.26 -9.34
CA ILE A 104 -14.32 -17.53 -8.67
C ILE A 104 -14.28 -17.38 -7.13
N ILE A 105 -13.54 -16.39 -6.62
CA ILE A 105 -13.48 -16.06 -5.18
C ILE A 105 -14.74 -15.33 -4.72
N LEU A 106 -15.34 -14.51 -5.58
CA LEU A 106 -16.58 -13.79 -5.27
C LEU A 106 -17.84 -14.47 -5.84
N HIS A 107 -17.70 -15.60 -6.54
CA HIS A 107 -18.77 -16.28 -7.28
C HIS A 107 -19.74 -15.32 -7.99
N SER A 108 -19.19 -14.29 -8.64
CA SER A 108 -19.96 -13.17 -9.20
C SER A 108 -19.33 -12.64 -10.49
N TRP A 109 -20.18 -12.17 -11.40
CA TRP A 109 -19.74 -11.45 -12.60
C TRP A 109 -19.51 -9.97 -12.29
N LEU A 110 -18.31 -9.47 -12.58
CA LEU A 110 -17.88 -8.12 -12.24
C LEU A 110 -17.27 -7.42 -13.47
N PRO A 111 -17.34 -6.07 -13.54
CA PRO A 111 -16.58 -5.31 -14.52
C PRO A 111 -15.09 -5.62 -14.39
N GLN A 112 -14.37 -5.61 -15.51
CA GLN A 112 -12.92 -5.88 -15.50
C GLN A 112 -12.16 -4.93 -14.56
N SER A 113 -12.58 -3.67 -14.47
CA SER A 113 -11.98 -2.67 -13.59
C SER A 113 -12.15 -2.95 -12.09
N CYS A 114 -13.02 -3.87 -11.70
CA CYS A 114 -13.24 -4.23 -10.31
C CYS A 114 -12.25 -5.29 -9.80
N LEU A 115 -11.63 -6.05 -10.71
CA LEU A 115 -10.65 -7.08 -10.38
C LEU A 115 -9.25 -6.53 -10.65
N THR A 116 -8.38 -6.68 -9.66
CA THR A 116 -6.98 -6.26 -9.69
C THR A 116 -6.07 -7.47 -9.84
N GLU A 117 -4.80 -7.24 -10.16
CA GLU A 117 -3.80 -8.31 -10.19
C GLU A 117 -3.65 -9.01 -8.82
N ALA A 118 -3.88 -8.30 -7.72
CA ALA A 118 -3.86 -8.89 -6.38
C ALA A 118 -5.02 -9.88 -6.17
N ASP A 119 -6.20 -9.61 -6.75
CA ASP A 119 -7.33 -10.54 -6.69
C ASP A 119 -7.02 -11.83 -7.48
N ASP A 120 -6.23 -11.75 -8.55
CA ASP A 120 -5.77 -12.92 -9.32
C ASP A 120 -4.74 -13.77 -8.55
N GLU A 121 -3.91 -13.13 -7.73
CA GLU A 121 -2.97 -13.82 -6.84
C GLU A 121 -3.71 -14.52 -5.70
N ASP A 122 -4.66 -13.83 -5.07
CA ASP A 122 -5.54 -14.39 -4.05
C ASP A 122 -6.34 -15.59 -4.59
N GLU A 123 -6.82 -15.50 -5.83
CA GLU A 123 -7.47 -16.61 -6.53
C GLU A 123 -6.53 -17.81 -6.64
N LYS A 124 -5.33 -17.63 -7.17
CA LYS A 124 -4.37 -18.72 -7.34
C LYS A 124 -4.00 -19.36 -6.01
N GLU A 125 -3.75 -18.56 -4.98
CA GLU A 125 -3.34 -19.06 -3.67
C GLU A 125 -4.47 -19.83 -2.97
N MET A 126 -5.73 -19.40 -3.11
CA MET A 126 -6.86 -20.12 -2.51
C MET A 126 -6.98 -21.55 -3.05
N TYR A 127 -6.76 -21.77 -4.35
CA TYR A 127 -6.94 -23.09 -4.98
C TYR A 127 -5.65 -23.90 -5.12
N LYS A 128 -4.50 -23.32 -4.80
CA LYS A 128 -3.19 -23.97 -4.92
C LYS A 128 -3.11 -25.24 -4.08
N ASP A 129 -2.77 -26.36 -4.73
CA ASP A 129 -2.60 -27.68 -4.12
C ASP A 129 -3.84 -28.23 -3.39
N ARG A 130 -5.04 -27.68 -3.66
CA ARG A 130 -6.30 -28.11 -3.04
C ARG A 130 -7.16 -28.91 -4.01
N LEU A 131 -7.69 -30.02 -3.52
CA LEU A 131 -8.53 -30.93 -4.29
C LEU A 131 -9.91 -31.01 -3.65
N TRP A 132 -10.84 -30.24 -4.20
CA TRP A 132 -12.25 -30.28 -3.80
C TRP A 132 -13.12 -30.84 -4.93
N SER A 133 -14.20 -31.50 -4.55
CA SER A 133 -15.21 -31.95 -5.49
C SER A 133 -16.24 -30.86 -5.72
N TYR A 134 -16.64 -30.70 -6.99
CA TYR A 134 -17.66 -29.75 -7.40
C TYR A 134 -18.68 -30.50 -8.24
N LYS A 135 -19.96 -30.42 -7.86
CA LYS A 135 -21.05 -31.04 -8.60
C LYS A 135 -22.11 -30.01 -8.93
N SER A 136 -22.38 -29.80 -10.22
CA SER A 136 -23.40 -28.86 -10.67
C SER A 136 -24.81 -29.30 -10.26
N SER A 137 -25.76 -28.37 -10.35
CA SER A 137 -27.20 -28.66 -10.22
C SER A 137 -27.69 -29.79 -11.12
N SER A 138 -27.15 -29.89 -12.34
CA SER A 138 -27.42 -30.97 -13.30
C SER A 138 -26.75 -32.31 -12.96
N GLY A 139 -26.06 -32.40 -11.82
CA GLY A 139 -25.35 -33.60 -11.37
C GLY A 139 -24.00 -33.88 -12.05
N ARG A 140 -23.48 -32.95 -12.87
CA ARG A 140 -22.18 -33.10 -13.55
C ARG A 140 -21.05 -32.72 -12.61
N ASN A 141 -19.94 -33.43 -12.68
CA ASN A 141 -18.72 -33.02 -11.98
C ASN A 141 -18.11 -31.82 -12.72
N LEU A 142 -17.76 -30.77 -11.98
CA LEU A 142 -17.09 -29.58 -12.50
C LEU A 142 -15.59 -29.65 -12.19
N THR A 143 -14.79 -29.20 -13.15
CA THR A 143 -13.35 -28.94 -12.94
C THR A 143 -13.17 -27.55 -12.33
N LEU A 144 -11.99 -27.25 -11.80
CA LEU A 144 -11.66 -25.89 -11.33
C LEU A 144 -11.81 -24.87 -12.46
N GLU A 145 -11.37 -25.21 -13.67
CA GLU A 145 -11.54 -24.37 -14.87
C GLU A 145 -13.03 -24.12 -15.18
N GLY A 146 -13.87 -25.17 -15.11
CA GLY A 146 -15.31 -25.04 -15.27
C GLY A 146 -15.96 -24.18 -14.18
N LEU A 147 -15.43 -24.24 -12.96
CA LEU A 147 -15.87 -23.40 -11.85
C LEU A 147 -15.47 -21.93 -12.06
N GLY A 148 -14.27 -21.69 -12.61
CA GLY A 148 -13.77 -20.35 -12.96
C GLY A 148 -14.44 -19.74 -14.19
N ALA A 149 -15.06 -20.55 -15.04
CA ALA A 149 -15.86 -20.06 -16.17
C ALA A 149 -17.22 -19.46 -15.76
N GLY A 150 -17.71 -19.77 -14.55
CA GLY A 150 -18.98 -19.24 -14.02
C GLY A 150 -20.25 -19.71 -14.78
N ASP A 151 -20.16 -20.78 -15.56
CA ASP A 151 -21.28 -21.32 -16.36
C ASP A 151 -22.03 -22.43 -15.60
N TYR A 152 -22.63 -22.05 -14.48
CA TYR A 152 -23.48 -22.90 -13.64
C TYR A 152 -24.43 -22.04 -12.80
N GLU A 153 -25.53 -22.63 -12.37
CA GLU A 153 -26.49 -21.97 -11.49
C GLU A 153 -26.05 -22.06 -10.02
N TYR A 154 -25.78 -23.28 -9.56
CA TYR A 154 -25.17 -23.57 -8.26
C TYR A 154 -24.38 -24.87 -8.34
N PHE A 155 -23.51 -25.08 -7.35
CA PHE A 155 -22.74 -26.31 -7.22
C PHE A 155 -22.72 -26.79 -5.76
N GLN A 156 -22.61 -28.09 -5.59
CA GLN A 156 -22.39 -28.76 -4.31
C GLN A 156 -20.90 -29.07 -4.16
N THR A 157 -20.39 -28.89 -2.95
CA THR A 157 -18.99 -29.12 -2.61
C THR A 157 -18.83 -29.47 -1.13
N SER A 158 -17.59 -29.59 -0.65
CA SER A 158 -17.28 -29.93 0.74
C SER A 158 -17.43 -28.74 1.68
N LEU A 159 -17.63 -29.03 2.97
CA LEU A 159 -17.59 -28.00 4.02
C LEU A 159 -16.22 -27.32 4.12
N ASP A 160 -15.14 -28.06 3.87
CA ASP A 160 -13.77 -27.53 3.86
C ASP A 160 -13.56 -26.44 2.80
N TRP A 161 -14.12 -26.67 1.60
CA TRP A 161 -14.17 -25.64 0.57
C TRP A 161 -14.96 -24.41 1.05
N HIS A 162 -16.15 -24.61 1.63
CA HIS A 162 -17.01 -23.50 2.07
C HIS A 162 -16.33 -22.62 3.12
N VAL A 163 -15.71 -23.23 4.13
CA VAL A 163 -15.00 -22.49 5.19
C VAL A 163 -13.80 -21.74 4.61
N THR A 164 -13.00 -22.38 3.76
CA THR A 164 -11.87 -21.70 3.10
C THR A 164 -12.37 -20.51 2.27
N HIS A 165 -13.33 -20.76 1.38
CA HIS A 165 -13.88 -19.76 0.48
C HIS A 165 -14.45 -18.56 1.24
N CYS A 166 -15.26 -18.82 2.28
CA CYS A 166 -15.86 -17.78 3.10
C CYS A 166 -14.80 -16.92 3.80
N MET A 167 -13.75 -17.54 4.34
CA MET A 167 -12.67 -16.80 4.99
C MET A 167 -11.84 -15.97 4.01
N SER A 168 -11.55 -16.51 2.82
CA SER A 168 -10.86 -15.76 1.74
C SER A 168 -11.70 -14.58 1.25
N TRP A 169 -13.00 -14.78 1.04
CA TRP A 169 -13.94 -13.72 0.66
C TRP A 169 -13.90 -12.55 1.65
N ILE A 170 -13.93 -12.84 2.97
CA ILE A 170 -13.90 -11.80 4.00
C ILE A 170 -12.60 -10.98 3.92
N HIS A 171 -11.47 -11.60 3.58
CA HIS A 171 -10.21 -10.87 3.36
C HIS A 171 -10.30 -9.93 2.14
N THR A 172 -10.84 -10.41 1.01
CA THR A 172 -11.05 -9.59 -0.19
C THR A 172 -12.01 -8.43 0.07
N LEU A 173 -13.06 -8.62 0.88
CA LEU A 173 -13.98 -7.55 1.29
C LEU A 173 -13.40 -6.54 2.27
N ARG A 174 -12.48 -6.91 3.16
CA ARG A 174 -11.87 -5.95 4.11
C ARG A 174 -11.16 -4.81 3.39
N ALA A 175 -10.55 -5.11 2.24
CA ALA A 175 -9.93 -4.09 1.41
C ALA A 175 -10.95 -3.11 0.79
N ILE A 176 -12.25 -3.46 0.74
CA ILE A 176 -13.35 -2.58 0.29
C ILE A 176 -13.87 -1.72 1.47
N ILE A 177 -13.81 -2.24 2.70
CA ILE A 177 -14.42 -1.62 3.88
C ILE A 177 -13.46 -0.67 4.60
N THR A 178 -12.14 -0.76 4.41
CA THR A 178 -11.19 0.22 4.97
C THR A 178 -11.34 1.58 4.30
N PRO A 179 -11.88 2.61 4.99
CA PRO A 179 -11.86 3.96 4.45
C PRO A 179 -10.40 4.44 4.39
N VAL A 180 -10.03 5.08 3.28
CA VAL A 180 -8.71 5.71 3.05
C VAL A 180 -8.37 6.79 4.12
N THR A 181 -9.29 7.10 5.02
CA THR A 181 -9.18 8.13 6.06
C THR A 181 -8.79 7.62 7.46
N ALA A 182 -8.54 6.33 7.67
CA ALA A 182 -8.24 5.79 9.02
C ALA A 182 -6.74 5.65 9.36
N LEU A 183 -5.85 6.33 8.64
CA LEU A 183 -4.45 6.51 9.07
C LEU A 183 -4.09 7.99 8.88
N ARG A 184 -4.46 8.80 9.86
CA ARG A 184 -3.93 10.15 10.09
C ARG A 184 -3.24 10.17 11.45
#